data_AF-A0A7C5YA52-F1
#
_entry.id   AF-A0A7C5YA52-F1
#
_cell.length_a   1.000
_cell.length_b   1.000
_cell.length_c   1.000
_cell.angle_alpha   90.00
_cell.angle_beta   90.00
_cell.angle_gamma   90.00
#
_symmetry.space_group_name_H-M   'P 1'
#
loop_
_entity.id
_entity.type
_entity.pdbx_description
1 polymer ?
#
loop_
_entity_poly.entity_id
_entity_poly.type
_entity_poly.pdbx_seq_one_letter_code
_entity_poly.pdbx_strand_id
1 'polypeptide(L)'
;MESAHRDPLVDYASWNRLDVNENANRYQGPSSFFAWLLDKYMEEDAYGILPPHLIKAHLEGDIYIHKLPHSVYIPYCTGHSLARLLERGLKTVTIISRPARHFDTFVDHIANFLITMQHYFTGAQALSKVEWYAGPFLRNDKLSYKQIKQQIQRLLYNLNYPTRIGLQTPFTNFTITMDAAKKALEGDKAIYGGVEVGVLGEYEEEAKTFLKALVELYSEGDSVGQPFSVAGDEVTMIRLNGRVIVDYVSKIIDPLFEKYKE
;
A
#
# COMPACT_ATOMS: atom_id res chain seq x y z
N MET A 1 -0.48 -14.71 -46.82
CA MET A 1 -0.88 -13.31 -46.54
C MET A 1 0.12 -12.79 -45.53
N GLU A 2 1.00 -11.87 -45.92
CA GLU A 2 1.86 -11.15 -44.97
C GLU A 2 0.95 -10.53 -43.91
N SER A 3 1.10 -10.95 -42.65
CA SER A 3 0.51 -10.21 -41.54
C SER A 3 1.17 -8.85 -41.54
N ALA A 4 0.45 -7.81 -42.00
CA ALA A 4 0.93 -6.44 -41.92
C ALA A 4 1.39 -6.20 -40.48
N HIS A 5 2.68 -5.90 -40.30
CA HIS A 5 3.27 -5.62 -39.00
C HIS A 5 2.53 -4.42 -38.42
N ARG A 6 1.55 -4.68 -37.56
CA ARG A 6 0.70 -3.67 -36.98
C ARG A 6 1.48 -3.00 -35.85
N ASP A 7 1.56 -1.68 -35.88
CA ASP A 7 2.28 -0.94 -34.85
C ASP A 7 1.56 -1.12 -33.50
N PRO A 8 2.20 -1.74 -32.49
CA PRO A 8 1.58 -1.96 -31.19
C PRO A 8 1.17 -0.65 -30.51
N LEU A 9 1.82 0.48 -30.84
CA LEU A 9 1.44 1.79 -30.34
C LEU A 9 0.06 2.23 -30.85
N VAL A 10 -0.24 1.96 -32.12
CA VAL A 10 -1.56 2.26 -32.70
C VAL A 10 -2.65 1.43 -32.01
N ASP A 11 -2.34 0.17 -31.72
CA ASP A 11 -3.26 -0.71 -30.99
C ASP A 11 -3.50 -0.26 -29.56
N TYR A 12 -2.44 0.09 -28.83
CA TYR A 12 -2.56 0.67 -27.49
C TYR A 12 -3.31 2.01 -27.48
N ALA A 13 -3.03 2.89 -28.45
CA ALA A 13 -3.70 4.18 -28.58
C ALA A 13 -5.19 4.05 -28.92
N SER A 14 -5.59 2.92 -29.51
CA SER A 14 -6.99 2.57 -29.80
C SER A 14 -7.77 2.09 -28.56
N TRP A 15 -7.60 2.80 -27.44
CA TRP A 15 -8.06 2.56 -26.05
C TRP A 15 -9.44 1.92 -25.84
N ASN A 16 -10.31 1.83 -26.84
CA ASN A 16 -11.60 1.14 -26.74
C ASN A 16 -11.50 -0.40 -26.81
N ARG A 17 -10.30 -0.98 -26.94
CA ARG A 17 -10.14 -2.43 -26.94
C ARG A 17 -10.11 -3.00 -25.53
N LEU A 18 -10.84 -4.11 -25.31
CA LEU A 18 -10.92 -4.78 -24.02
C LEU A 18 -9.55 -5.21 -23.49
N ASP A 19 -8.65 -5.66 -24.36
CA ASP A 19 -7.30 -6.09 -23.99
C ASP A 19 -6.35 -4.93 -23.66
N VAL A 20 -6.74 -3.69 -23.94
CA VAL A 20 -6.02 -2.47 -23.51
C VAL A 20 -6.60 -1.96 -22.19
N ASN A 21 -7.90 -2.11 -21.98
CA ASN A 21 -8.65 -1.63 -20.80
C ASN A 21 -8.96 -2.71 -19.76
N GLU A 22 -8.34 -3.88 -19.82
CA GLU A 22 -8.62 -4.96 -18.87
C GLU A 22 -8.30 -4.54 -17.42
N ASN A 23 -7.27 -3.72 -17.23
CA ASN A 23 -6.88 -3.22 -15.92
C ASN A 23 -7.46 -1.82 -15.66
N ALA A 24 -8.52 -1.76 -14.85
CA ALA A 24 -9.21 -0.53 -14.45
C ALA A 24 -8.30 0.51 -13.74
N ASN A 25 -7.15 0.07 -13.21
CA ASN A 25 -6.24 0.91 -12.43
C ASN A 25 -5.05 1.40 -13.28
N ARG A 26 -5.03 1.10 -14.59
CA ARG A 26 -3.99 1.53 -15.53
C ARG A 26 -4.45 2.78 -16.27
N TYR A 27 -3.64 3.83 -16.23
CA TYR A 27 -3.91 5.09 -16.95
C TYR A 27 -3.13 5.15 -18.26
N GLN A 28 -3.60 5.93 -19.22
CA GLN A 28 -2.88 6.11 -20.49
C GLN A 28 -1.53 6.79 -20.27
N GLY A 29 -0.49 6.24 -20.89
CA GLY A 29 0.81 6.90 -20.98
C GLY A 29 1.94 5.95 -21.39
N PRO A 30 3.17 6.47 -21.56
CA PRO A 30 4.29 5.68 -22.07
C PRO A 30 4.62 4.46 -21.19
N SER A 31 4.62 4.61 -19.86
CA SER A 31 4.86 3.49 -18.95
C SER A 31 3.80 2.37 -19.09
N SER A 32 2.55 2.76 -19.31
CA SER A 32 1.43 1.84 -19.49
C SER A 32 1.44 1.16 -20.83
N PHE A 33 1.88 1.85 -21.89
CA PHE A 33 2.16 1.24 -23.18
C PHE A 33 3.22 0.14 -23.05
N PHE A 34 4.34 0.44 -22.40
CA PHE A 34 5.40 -0.56 -22.19
C PHE A 34 4.95 -1.73 -21.31
N ALA A 35 4.15 -1.47 -20.28
CA ALA A 35 3.56 -2.53 -19.45
C ALA A 35 2.65 -3.44 -20.25
N TRP A 36 1.74 -2.85 -21.04
CA TRP A 36 0.83 -3.61 -21.91
C TRP A 36 1.57 -4.43 -22.96
N LEU A 37 2.61 -3.84 -23.58
CA LEU A 37 3.44 -4.55 -24.55
C LEU A 37 4.15 -5.74 -23.89
N LEU A 38 4.70 -5.54 -22.70
CA LEU A 38 5.35 -6.59 -21.92
C LEU A 38 4.36 -7.72 -21.57
N ASP A 39 3.16 -7.38 -21.10
CA ASP A 39 2.10 -8.35 -20.79
C ASP A 39 1.82 -9.25 -22.00
N LYS A 40 1.64 -8.65 -23.19
CA LYS A 40 1.36 -9.37 -24.45
C LYS A 40 2.48 -10.34 -24.84
N TYR A 41 3.73 -9.94 -24.71
CA TYR A 41 4.85 -10.83 -25.04
C TYR A 41 5.03 -11.95 -24.01
N MET A 42 4.79 -11.65 -22.73
CA MET A 42 4.97 -12.62 -21.65
C MET A 42 3.84 -13.67 -21.59
N GLU A 43 2.66 -13.40 -22.16
CA GLU A 43 1.54 -14.36 -22.20
C GLU A 43 1.95 -15.67 -22.87
N GLU A 44 2.61 -15.61 -24.03
CA GLU A 44 3.02 -16.80 -24.78
C GLU A 44 4.00 -17.67 -23.97
N ASP A 45 5.00 -17.04 -23.36
CA ASP A 45 5.97 -17.72 -22.50
C ASP A 45 5.31 -18.32 -21.25
N ALA A 46 4.38 -17.59 -20.63
CA ALA A 46 3.65 -18.06 -19.45
C ALA A 46 2.81 -19.30 -19.75
N TYR A 47 2.18 -19.37 -20.93
CA TYR A 47 1.45 -20.56 -21.39
C TYR A 47 2.35 -21.78 -21.61
N GLY A 48 3.61 -21.55 -22.02
CA GLY A 48 4.60 -22.62 -22.17
C GLY A 48 5.15 -23.16 -20.84
N ILE A 49 5.16 -22.35 -19.78
CA ILE A 49 5.68 -22.73 -18.47
C ILE A 49 4.64 -23.50 -17.63
N LEU A 50 3.37 -23.10 -17.71
CA LEU A 50 2.31 -23.70 -16.90
C LEU A 50 1.81 -25.03 -17.49
N PRO A 51 1.32 -25.98 -16.65
CA PRO A 51 0.74 -27.21 -17.14
C PRO A 51 -0.38 -26.96 -18.17
N PRO A 52 -0.37 -27.62 -19.35
CA PRO A 52 -1.31 -27.32 -20.44
C PRO A 52 -2.78 -27.42 -20.06
N HIS A 53 -3.14 -28.33 -19.14
CA HIS A 53 -4.52 -28.48 -18.67
C HIS A 53 -5.01 -27.28 -17.84
N LEU A 54 -4.11 -26.59 -17.12
CA LEU A 54 -4.45 -25.38 -16.37
C LEU A 54 -4.61 -24.19 -17.31
N ILE A 55 -3.76 -24.08 -18.33
CA ILE A 55 -3.90 -23.05 -19.37
C ILE A 55 -5.21 -23.22 -20.14
N LYS A 56 -5.53 -24.45 -20.54
CA LYS A 56 -6.80 -24.76 -21.19
C LYS A 56 -7.99 -24.34 -20.32
N ALA A 57 -8.02 -24.75 -19.06
CA ALA A 57 -9.07 -24.37 -18.11
C ALA A 57 -9.15 -22.85 -17.90
N HIS A 58 -8.01 -22.14 -17.93
CA HIS A 58 -7.98 -20.69 -17.83
C HIS A 58 -8.58 -20.00 -19.07
N LEU A 59 -8.19 -20.44 -20.27
CA LEU A 59 -8.65 -19.88 -21.54
C LEU A 59 -10.13 -20.21 -21.82
N GLU A 60 -10.61 -21.37 -21.35
CA GLU A 60 -12.01 -21.78 -21.46
C GLU A 60 -12.91 -21.15 -20.37
N GLY A 61 -12.30 -20.48 -19.37
CA GLY A 61 -13.01 -19.78 -18.29
C GLY A 61 -13.43 -20.68 -17.13
N ASP A 62 -12.98 -21.93 -17.07
CA ASP A 62 -13.22 -22.85 -15.95
C ASP A 62 -12.50 -22.39 -14.68
N ILE A 63 -11.33 -21.76 -14.83
CA ILE A 63 -10.56 -21.15 -13.73
C ILE A 63 -10.02 -19.77 -14.14
N TYR A 64 -9.64 -18.96 -13.16
CA TYR A 64 -8.92 -17.70 -13.41
C TYR A 64 -7.57 -17.70 -12.68
N ILE A 65 -6.47 -17.73 -13.44
CA ILE A 65 -5.13 -17.64 -12.89
C ILE A 65 -4.82 -16.16 -12.63
N HIS A 66 -4.86 -15.77 -11.36
CA HIS A 66 -4.65 -14.37 -10.98
C HIS A 66 -3.26 -13.86 -11.40
N LYS A 67 -3.24 -12.62 -11.90
CA LYS A 67 -2.03 -11.87 -12.26
C LYS A 67 -1.16 -12.56 -13.32
N LEU A 68 -1.73 -13.43 -14.16
CA LEU A 68 -1.05 -13.90 -15.37
C LEU A 68 -0.74 -12.70 -16.29
N PRO A 69 0.41 -12.65 -16.98
CA PRO A 69 1.52 -13.61 -16.96
C PRO A 69 2.47 -13.45 -15.76
N HIS A 70 2.42 -12.33 -15.04
CA HIS A 70 3.38 -11.98 -14.00
C HIS A 70 3.49 -12.99 -12.85
N SER A 71 2.40 -13.65 -12.48
CA SER A 71 2.36 -14.63 -11.38
C SER A 71 3.24 -15.87 -11.60
N VAL A 72 3.71 -16.09 -12.84
CA VAL A 72 4.70 -17.13 -13.16
C VAL A 72 6.11 -16.73 -12.68
N TYR A 73 6.38 -15.42 -12.56
CA TYR A 73 7.72 -14.89 -12.35
C TYR A 73 7.91 -14.20 -10.99
N ILE A 74 6.88 -13.49 -10.52
CA ILE A 74 6.96 -12.66 -9.31
C ILE A 74 5.81 -12.96 -8.34
N PRO A 75 6.07 -12.91 -7.03
CA PRO A 75 5.08 -13.23 -6.01
C PRO A 75 3.90 -12.27 -6.00
N TYR A 76 2.80 -12.70 -5.36
CA TYR A 76 1.56 -11.91 -5.30
C TYR A 76 1.65 -10.73 -4.33
N CYS A 77 1.42 -10.95 -3.04
CA CYS A 77 1.36 -9.89 -2.03
C CYS A 77 2.08 -10.32 -0.76
N THR A 78 2.37 -9.36 0.13
CA THR A 78 2.96 -9.67 1.44
C THR A 78 2.71 -8.56 2.47
N GLY A 79 2.63 -8.96 3.73
CA GLY A 79 2.73 -8.05 4.88
C GLY A 79 4.18 -7.97 5.37
N HIS A 80 4.63 -6.77 5.70
CA HIS A 80 6.01 -6.51 6.10
C HIS A 80 6.12 -6.15 7.59
N SER A 81 7.26 -6.49 8.20
CA SER A 81 7.55 -6.11 9.58
C SER A 81 8.07 -4.67 9.64
N LEU A 82 7.23 -3.76 10.16
CA LEU A 82 7.64 -2.38 10.40
C LEU A 82 8.77 -2.30 11.44
N ALA A 83 8.76 -3.14 12.49
CA ALA A 83 9.87 -3.22 13.44
C ALA A 83 11.22 -3.44 12.75
N ARG A 84 11.31 -4.40 11.81
CA ARG A 84 12.58 -4.66 11.10
C ARG A 84 13.02 -3.48 10.23
N LEU A 85 12.08 -2.77 9.61
CA LEU A 85 12.38 -1.55 8.87
C LEU A 85 12.94 -0.46 9.80
N LEU A 86 12.34 -0.29 10.99
CA LEU A 86 12.78 0.70 11.97
C LEU A 86 14.11 0.34 12.64
N GLU A 87 14.39 -0.94 12.87
CA GLU A 87 15.66 -1.43 13.42
C GLU A 87 16.82 -1.25 12.43
N ARG A 88 16.57 -1.53 11.15
CA ARG A 88 17.63 -1.63 10.13
C ARG A 88 17.83 -0.36 9.31
N GLY A 89 16.85 0.54 9.31
CA GLY A 89 16.75 1.61 8.32
C GLY A 89 16.31 1.07 6.95
N LEU A 90 16.20 1.97 5.97
CA LEU A 90 15.81 1.62 4.61
C LEU A 90 17.06 1.38 3.76
N LYS A 91 17.22 0.16 3.26
CA LYS A 91 18.36 -0.23 2.43
C LYS A 91 17.84 -0.59 1.04
N THR A 92 18.22 0.21 0.05
CA THR A 92 17.91 -0.05 -1.36
C THR A 92 19.20 -0.31 -2.13
N VAL A 93 19.08 -0.64 -3.42
CA VAL A 93 20.24 -0.85 -4.31
C VAL A 93 21.05 0.42 -4.56
N THR A 94 20.44 1.61 -4.42
CA THR A 94 21.07 2.90 -4.71
C THR A 94 21.50 3.66 -3.46
N ILE A 95 20.81 3.46 -2.33
CA ILE A 95 21.06 4.21 -1.09
C ILE A 95 20.73 3.40 0.15
N ILE A 96 21.47 3.67 1.23
CA ILE A 96 21.28 3.05 2.54
C ILE A 96 21.04 4.16 3.57
N SER A 97 19.84 4.22 4.14
CA SER A 97 19.52 5.12 5.24
C SER A 97 19.72 4.45 6.61
N ARG A 98 20.14 5.25 7.59
CA ARG A 98 20.15 4.83 9.00
C ARG A 98 18.71 4.75 9.53
N PRO A 99 18.45 3.99 10.61
CA PRO A 99 17.18 4.03 11.32
C PRO A 99 16.65 5.44 11.57
N ALA A 100 15.34 5.62 11.40
CA ALA A 100 14.67 6.90 11.61
C ALA A 100 14.81 7.36 13.07
N ARG A 101 15.02 8.67 13.26
CA ARG A 101 15.07 9.33 14.59
C ARG A 101 14.06 10.46 14.76
N HIS A 102 13.33 10.79 13.69
CA HIS A 102 12.29 11.82 13.68
C HIS A 102 11.09 11.31 12.88
N PHE A 103 9.91 11.85 13.18
CA PHE A 103 8.63 11.39 12.62
C PHE A 103 8.53 11.61 11.12
N ASP A 104 9.15 12.67 10.60
CA ASP A 104 9.27 12.89 9.16
C ASP A 104 10.04 11.75 8.47
N THR A 105 11.16 11.33 9.04
CA THR A 105 11.99 10.24 8.52
C THR A 105 11.27 8.90 8.65
N PHE A 106 10.48 8.70 9.72
CA PHE A 106 9.59 7.56 9.88
C PHE A 106 8.58 7.47 8.73
N VAL A 107 7.91 8.59 8.42
CA VAL A 107 6.98 8.70 7.29
C VAL A 107 7.67 8.39 5.96
N ASP A 108 8.85 8.96 5.73
CA ASP A 108 9.59 8.77 4.48
C ASP A 108 10.09 7.33 4.33
N HIS A 109 10.53 6.69 5.42
CA HIS A 109 10.91 5.29 5.39
C HIS A 109 9.74 4.38 5.01
N ILE A 110 8.55 4.62 5.57
CA ILE A 110 7.35 3.84 5.24
C ILE A 110 6.97 4.04 3.77
N ALA A 111 6.85 5.29 3.32
CA ALA A 111 6.47 5.61 1.95
C ALA A 111 7.44 5.00 0.95
N ASN A 112 8.75 5.28 1.10
CA ASN A 112 9.77 4.77 0.18
C ASN A 112 9.92 3.26 0.24
N PHE A 113 9.74 2.63 1.42
CA PHE A 113 9.74 1.18 1.52
C PHE A 113 8.61 0.57 0.69
N LEU A 114 7.37 1.03 0.86
CA LEU A 114 6.22 0.51 0.13
C LEU A 114 6.31 0.77 -1.38
N ILE A 115 6.70 2.00 -1.76
CA ILE A 115 6.94 2.38 -3.16
C ILE A 115 8.05 1.53 -3.78
N THR A 116 9.09 1.17 -3.03
CA THR A 116 10.16 0.32 -3.57
C THR A 116 9.72 -1.14 -3.68
N MET A 117 9.05 -1.66 -2.66
CA MET A 117 8.64 -3.06 -2.60
C MET A 117 7.61 -3.43 -3.67
N GLN A 118 6.79 -2.48 -4.13
CA GLN A 118 5.81 -2.73 -5.18
C GLN A 118 6.42 -3.26 -6.50
N HIS A 119 7.71 -3.00 -6.74
CA HIS A 119 8.41 -3.48 -7.95
C HIS A 119 8.75 -4.97 -7.90
N TYR A 120 8.67 -5.59 -6.73
CA TYR A 120 9.00 -7.01 -6.51
C TYR A 120 7.76 -7.91 -6.40
N PHE A 121 6.55 -7.34 -6.48
CA PHE A 121 5.29 -8.02 -6.20
C PHE A 121 4.19 -7.56 -7.18
N THR A 122 3.27 -8.45 -7.52
CA THR A 122 2.14 -8.13 -8.42
C THR A 122 0.93 -7.54 -7.71
N GLY A 123 0.87 -7.67 -6.39
CA GLY A 123 -0.22 -7.23 -5.52
C GLY A 123 0.24 -6.40 -4.32
N ALA A 124 -0.66 -6.31 -3.34
CA ALA A 124 -0.57 -5.37 -2.22
C ALA A 124 0.64 -5.58 -1.29
N GLN A 125 1.18 -4.45 -0.80
CA GLN A 125 2.22 -4.41 0.22
C GLN A 125 1.62 -3.82 1.51
N ALA A 126 1.61 -4.61 2.58
CA ALA A 126 0.94 -4.23 3.81
C ALA A 126 1.91 -3.93 4.96
N LEU A 127 1.53 -2.97 5.81
CA LEU A 127 2.12 -2.77 7.13
C LEU A 127 1.01 -2.85 8.19
N SER A 128 1.38 -3.30 9.39
CA SER A 128 0.48 -3.37 10.54
C SER A 128 1.02 -2.54 11.69
N LYS A 129 0.12 -2.06 12.56
CA LYS A 129 0.46 -1.31 13.79
C LYS A 129 1.22 -0.01 13.52
N VAL A 130 1.02 0.61 12.35
CA VAL A 130 1.73 1.83 11.94
C VAL A 130 1.51 2.96 12.95
N GLU A 131 0.29 3.08 13.44
CA GLU A 131 -0.13 4.02 14.48
C GLU A 131 0.63 3.83 15.79
N TRP A 132 0.90 2.58 16.19
CA TRP A 132 1.63 2.26 17.41
C TRP A 132 3.13 2.51 17.24
N TYR A 133 3.69 2.11 16.09
CA TYR A 133 5.10 2.35 15.77
C TYR A 133 5.43 3.84 15.56
N ALA A 134 4.44 4.67 15.21
CA ALA A 134 4.60 6.12 15.18
C ALA A 134 4.78 6.73 16.59
N GLY A 135 4.23 6.07 17.62
CA GLY A 135 4.16 6.57 18.99
C GLY A 135 5.47 7.10 19.57
N PRO A 136 6.57 6.33 19.55
CA PRO A 136 7.87 6.78 20.03
C PRO A 136 8.38 8.06 19.34
N PHE A 137 8.11 8.22 18.04
CA PHE A 137 8.52 9.40 17.27
C PHE A 137 7.69 10.61 17.67
N LEU A 138 6.36 10.44 17.78
CA LEU A 138 5.45 11.51 18.20
C LEU A 138 5.79 12.03 19.60
N ARG A 139 6.06 11.11 20.55
CA ARG A 139 6.43 11.44 21.93
C ARG A 139 7.76 12.19 22.01
N ASN A 140 8.78 11.72 21.29
CA ASN A 140 10.12 12.29 21.35
C ASN A 140 10.22 13.64 20.64
N ASP A 141 9.57 13.79 19.48
CA ASP A 141 9.63 15.03 18.69
C ASP A 141 8.71 16.13 19.24
N LYS A 142 7.77 15.79 20.15
CA LYS A 142 6.83 16.72 20.79
C LYS A 142 6.07 17.59 19.77
N LEU A 143 5.63 16.95 18.68
CA LEU A 143 4.97 17.62 17.57
C LEU A 143 3.58 18.11 17.97
N SER A 144 3.20 19.29 17.48
CA SER A 144 1.82 19.73 17.53
C SER A 144 0.94 18.87 16.61
N TYR A 145 -0.36 18.78 16.92
CA TYR A 145 -1.32 18.04 16.07
C TYR A 145 -1.27 18.47 14.60
N LYS A 146 -1.10 19.78 14.34
CA LYS A 146 -0.95 20.32 12.98
C LYS A 146 0.25 19.73 12.25
N GLN A 147 1.39 19.59 12.94
CA GLN A 147 2.60 18.99 12.35
C GLN A 147 2.40 17.50 12.12
N ILE A 148 1.76 16.79 13.04
CA ILE A 148 1.44 15.36 12.89
C ILE A 148 0.55 15.14 11.65
N LYS A 149 -0.56 15.88 11.55
CA LYS A 149 -1.47 15.83 10.41
C LYS A 149 -0.77 16.17 9.10
N GLN A 150 0.13 17.16 9.08
CA GLN A 150 0.89 17.50 7.89
C GLN A 150 1.79 16.34 7.40
N GLN A 151 2.44 15.63 8.32
CA GLN A 151 3.30 14.49 7.96
C GLN A 151 2.49 13.29 7.48
N ILE A 152 1.32 13.03 8.10
CA ILE A 152 0.41 11.97 7.65
C ILE A 152 -0.21 12.33 6.29
N GLN A 153 -0.54 13.61 6.06
CA GLN A 153 -0.95 14.08 4.73
C GLN A 153 0.13 13.81 3.70
N ARG A 154 1.39 14.15 4.01
CA ARG A 154 2.54 13.84 3.14
C ARG A 154 2.65 12.34 2.83
N LEU A 155 2.41 11.48 3.81
CA LEU A 155 2.36 10.03 3.61
C LEU A 155 1.28 9.64 2.60
N LEU A 156 0.03 10.09 2.81
CA LEU A 156 -1.11 9.76 1.96
C LEU A 156 -0.88 10.19 0.51
N TYR A 157 -0.43 11.42 0.27
CA TYR A 157 -0.14 11.89 -1.09
C TYR A 157 0.95 11.05 -1.77
N ASN A 158 2.05 10.74 -1.07
CA ASN A 158 3.12 9.93 -1.64
C ASN A 158 2.67 8.52 -2.02
N LEU A 159 1.76 7.91 -1.23
CA LEU A 159 1.19 6.60 -1.53
C LEU A 159 0.11 6.63 -2.62
N ASN A 160 -0.40 7.82 -2.96
CA ASN A 160 -1.45 8.01 -3.96
C ASN A 160 -0.94 8.61 -5.29
N TYR A 161 0.36 8.89 -5.42
CA TYR A 161 0.94 9.27 -6.72
C TYR A 161 1.19 8.03 -7.60
N PRO A 162 1.02 8.14 -8.94
CA PRO A 162 1.11 7.02 -9.88
C PRO A 162 2.56 6.60 -10.17
N THR A 163 3.23 6.06 -9.16
CA THR A 163 4.67 5.71 -9.21
C THR A 163 4.93 4.29 -9.69
N ARG A 164 3.89 3.45 -9.81
CA ARG A 164 4.01 2.08 -10.30
C ARG A 164 4.11 2.05 -11.82
N ILE A 165 4.71 0.97 -12.34
CA ILE A 165 4.65 0.66 -13.77
C ILE A 165 3.18 0.64 -14.24
N GLY A 166 2.90 1.30 -15.36
CA GLY A 166 1.54 1.46 -15.85
C GLY A 166 0.78 2.64 -15.26
N LEU A 167 1.49 3.63 -14.72
CA LEU A 167 0.92 4.83 -14.09
C LEU A 167 -0.10 4.51 -13.01
N GLN A 168 0.10 3.39 -12.30
CA GLN A 168 -0.77 2.98 -11.20
C GLN A 168 -0.24 3.54 -9.89
N THR A 169 -1.12 3.72 -8.92
CA THR A 169 -0.69 4.00 -7.55
C THR A 169 -0.11 2.73 -6.91
N PRO A 170 0.83 2.87 -5.96
CA PRO A 170 1.26 1.75 -5.12
C PRO A 170 0.08 1.08 -4.42
N PHE A 171 -0.07 -0.24 -4.61
CA PHE A 171 -1.07 -1.00 -3.88
C PHE A 171 -0.58 -1.23 -2.44
N THR A 172 -1.10 -0.44 -1.50
CA THR A 172 -0.67 -0.47 -0.10
C THR A 172 -1.83 -0.63 0.87
N ASN A 173 -1.54 -1.23 2.02
CA ASN A 173 -2.53 -1.46 3.07
C ASN A 173 -1.93 -1.16 4.43
N PHE A 174 -2.62 -0.36 5.24
CA PHE A 174 -2.37 -0.27 6.67
C PHE A 174 -3.42 -1.06 7.44
N THR A 175 -2.95 -1.98 8.27
CA THR A 175 -3.79 -2.65 9.28
C THR A 175 -3.69 -1.86 10.58
N ILE A 176 -4.76 -1.14 10.90
CA ILE A 176 -4.94 -0.46 12.17
C ILE A 176 -5.40 -1.46 13.22
N THR A 177 -4.83 -1.37 14.42
CA THR A 177 -4.94 -2.36 15.51
C THR A 177 -5.23 -1.69 16.85
N MET A 178 -6.03 -0.63 16.85
CA MET A 178 -6.40 0.10 18.07
C MET A 178 -7.24 -0.78 19.03
N ASP A 179 -7.88 -1.82 18.52
CA ASP A 179 -8.64 -2.83 19.25
C ASP A 179 -7.81 -4.01 19.76
N ALA A 180 -6.50 -4.04 19.49
CA ALA A 180 -5.66 -5.16 19.89
C ALA A 180 -5.69 -5.33 21.41
N ALA A 181 -5.84 -6.58 21.87
CA ALA A 181 -5.78 -6.88 23.29
C ALA A 181 -4.48 -6.32 23.88
N LYS A 182 -4.57 -5.60 25.01
CA LYS A 182 -3.42 -4.95 25.65
C LYS A 182 -2.21 -5.89 25.80
N LYS A 183 -2.46 -7.15 26.15
CA LYS A 183 -1.47 -8.24 26.22
C LYS A 183 -0.69 -8.48 24.92
N ALA A 184 -1.32 -8.32 23.75
CA ALA A 184 -0.66 -8.43 22.45
C ALA A 184 0.20 -7.21 22.12
N LEU A 185 -0.10 -6.04 22.68
CA LEU A 185 0.69 -4.81 22.54
C LEU A 185 1.81 -4.70 23.58
N GLU A 186 1.65 -5.36 24.73
CA GLU A 186 2.68 -5.52 25.76
C GLU A 186 3.80 -6.50 25.33
N GLY A 187 3.51 -7.42 24.41
CA GLY A 187 4.52 -8.35 23.86
C GLY A 187 5.35 -7.75 22.72
N ASP A 188 4.81 -6.75 22.01
CA ASP A 188 5.48 -6.15 20.87
C ASP A 188 6.31 -4.94 21.27
N LYS A 189 7.53 -4.89 20.74
CA LYS A 189 8.50 -3.86 21.11
C LYS A 189 8.35 -2.62 20.26
N ALA A 190 8.39 -1.47 20.92
CA ALA A 190 8.48 -0.17 20.29
C ALA A 190 9.93 0.10 19.85
N ILE A 191 10.12 0.56 18.62
CA ILE A 191 11.44 0.82 18.04
C ILE A 191 11.60 2.32 17.74
N TYR A 192 12.72 2.90 18.17
CA TYR A 192 13.08 4.29 17.88
C TYR A 192 14.60 4.40 17.68
N GLY A 193 15.05 5.08 16.63
CA GLY A 193 16.48 5.26 16.37
C GLY A 193 17.26 3.96 16.12
N GLY A 194 16.56 2.87 15.78
CA GLY A 194 17.14 1.54 15.54
C GLY A 194 17.23 0.65 16.76
N VAL A 195 16.70 1.08 17.91
CA VAL A 195 16.75 0.34 19.17
C VAL A 195 15.37 0.20 19.80
N GLU A 196 15.20 -0.82 20.63
CA GLU A 196 14.00 -1.04 21.44
C GLU A 196 13.93 0.03 22.54
N VAL A 197 12.77 0.69 22.69
CA VAL A 197 12.57 1.78 23.65
C VAL A 197 11.40 1.57 24.63
N GLY A 198 10.73 0.42 24.52
CA GLY A 198 9.58 0.07 25.35
C GLY A 198 8.68 -0.94 24.65
N VAL A 199 7.44 -1.05 25.11
CA VAL A 199 6.40 -1.87 24.47
C VAL A 199 5.40 -0.97 23.75
N LEU A 200 4.80 -1.46 22.66
CA LEU A 200 3.86 -0.66 21.86
C LEU A 200 2.68 -0.15 22.70
N GLY A 201 2.21 -0.96 23.66
CA GLY A 201 1.09 -0.59 24.53
C GLY A 201 1.29 0.66 25.39
N GLU A 202 2.52 1.17 25.53
CA GLU A 202 2.80 2.42 26.27
C GLU A 202 2.50 3.69 25.45
N TYR A 203 2.22 3.57 24.15
CA TYR A 203 2.07 4.70 23.21
C TYR A 203 0.64 4.88 22.70
N GLU A 204 -0.36 4.53 23.52
CA GLU A 204 -1.77 4.56 23.14
C GLU A 204 -2.25 5.96 22.75
N GLU A 205 -1.88 6.99 23.51
CA GLU A 205 -2.31 8.37 23.25
C GLU A 205 -1.71 8.91 21.94
N GLU A 206 -0.46 8.58 21.65
CA GLU A 206 0.16 8.93 20.38
C GLU A 206 -0.46 8.15 19.21
N ALA A 207 -0.76 6.86 19.39
CA ALA A 207 -1.42 6.05 18.38
C ALA A 207 -2.83 6.57 18.06
N LYS A 208 -3.60 6.99 19.07
CA LYS A 208 -4.92 7.64 18.89
C LYS A 208 -4.78 8.95 18.13
N THR A 209 -3.76 9.75 18.46
CA THR A 209 -3.47 11.02 17.78
C THR A 209 -3.15 10.81 16.31
N PHE A 210 -2.32 9.80 15.99
CA PHE A 210 -2.03 9.39 14.62
C PHE A 210 -3.31 8.97 13.88
N LEU A 211 -4.09 8.08 14.49
CA LEU A 211 -5.32 7.56 13.88
C LEU A 211 -6.33 8.67 13.61
N LYS A 212 -6.51 9.61 14.55
CA LYS A 212 -7.39 10.77 14.38
C LYS A 212 -7.00 11.59 13.15
N ALA A 213 -5.72 11.94 13.04
CA ALA A 213 -5.22 12.72 11.90
C ALA A 213 -5.38 11.98 10.57
N LEU A 214 -5.08 10.67 10.55
CA LEU A 214 -5.27 9.82 9.37
C LEU A 214 -6.73 9.81 8.91
N VAL A 215 -7.65 9.62 9.84
CA VAL A 215 -9.10 9.56 9.59
C VAL A 215 -9.68 10.91 9.14
N GLU A 216 -9.24 12.02 9.73
CA GLU A 216 -9.62 13.36 9.26
C GLU A 216 -9.18 13.57 7.81
N LEU A 217 -7.95 13.18 7.46
CA LEU A 217 -7.43 13.35 6.11
C LEU A 217 -8.18 12.49 5.07
N TYR A 218 -8.49 11.23 5.38
CA TYR A 218 -9.34 10.42 4.50
C TYR A 218 -10.74 11.02 4.31
N SER A 219 -11.27 11.71 5.32
CA SER A 219 -12.57 12.40 5.22
C SER A 219 -12.50 13.68 4.39
N GLU A 220 -11.37 14.40 4.46
CA GLU A 220 -11.12 15.63 3.70
C GLU A 220 -10.89 15.34 2.21
N GLY A 221 -10.18 14.25 1.90
CA GLY A 221 -9.78 13.92 0.54
C GLY A 221 -8.67 14.83 0.01
N ASP A 222 -8.47 14.78 -1.31
CA ASP A 222 -7.48 15.58 -2.02
C ASP A 222 -7.91 17.06 -2.17
N SER A 223 -7.17 17.83 -2.99
CA SER A 223 -7.43 19.26 -3.18
C SER A 223 -8.79 19.58 -3.80
N VAL A 224 -9.46 18.61 -4.44
CA VAL A 224 -10.80 18.76 -5.02
C VAL A 224 -11.84 17.92 -4.26
N GLY A 225 -11.48 17.40 -3.08
CA GLY A 225 -12.35 16.60 -2.22
C GLY A 225 -12.57 15.17 -2.73
N GLN A 226 -11.73 14.66 -3.63
CA GLN A 226 -11.76 13.25 -3.99
C GLN A 226 -11.22 12.42 -2.82
N PRO A 227 -11.88 11.31 -2.44
CA PRO A 227 -11.31 10.41 -1.45
C PRO A 227 -9.91 9.98 -1.87
N PHE A 228 -9.00 9.89 -0.90
CA PHE A 228 -7.75 9.16 -1.11
C PHE A 228 -8.15 7.70 -1.42
N SER A 229 -8.09 7.35 -2.72
CA SER A 229 -8.39 6.08 -3.40
C SER A 229 -9.85 5.78 -3.85
N VAL A 230 -10.08 5.76 -5.18
CA VAL A 230 -11.29 5.18 -5.85
C VAL A 230 -10.95 4.50 -7.20
N ALA A 231 -9.90 3.67 -7.23
CA ALA A 231 -9.71 2.62 -8.24
C ALA A 231 -8.98 1.43 -7.58
N GLY A 232 -9.66 0.70 -6.70
CA GLY A 232 -9.26 -0.63 -6.20
C GLY A 232 -8.07 -0.78 -5.24
N ASP A 233 -7.18 0.20 -5.08
CA ASP A 233 -5.79 -0.11 -4.67
C ASP A 233 -5.30 0.48 -3.33
N GLU A 234 -6.16 1.07 -2.49
CA GLU A 234 -5.85 1.32 -1.08
C GLU A 234 -7.02 0.83 -0.24
N VAL A 235 -6.92 -0.40 0.28
CA VAL A 235 -7.84 -0.86 1.32
C VAL A 235 -7.13 -0.64 2.65
N THR A 236 -7.30 0.55 3.22
CA THR A 236 -7.04 0.76 4.65
C THR A 236 -8.10 -0.02 5.41
N MET A 237 -7.83 -1.31 5.63
CA MET A 237 -8.64 -2.16 6.48
C MET A 237 -8.39 -1.75 7.93
N ILE A 238 -9.27 -0.90 8.45
CA ILE A 238 -9.34 -0.64 9.88
C ILE A 238 -10.05 -1.84 10.50
N ARG A 239 -9.31 -2.68 11.22
CA ARG A 239 -9.88 -3.80 11.96
C ARG A 239 -10.20 -3.32 13.38
N LEU A 240 -11.46 -3.49 13.80
CA LEU A 240 -11.92 -3.14 15.14
C LEU A 240 -12.77 -4.29 15.71
N ASN A 241 -12.39 -4.76 16.90
CA ASN A 241 -12.91 -5.94 17.60
C ASN A 241 -12.98 -7.19 16.71
N GLY A 242 -11.93 -7.44 15.92
CA GLY A 242 -11.87 -8.61 15.04
C GLY A 242 -12.75 -8.52 13.78
N ARG A 243 -13.55 -7.47 13.62
CA ARG A 243 -14.33 -7.17 12.41
C ARG A 243 -13.51 -6.29 11.48
N VAL A 244 -13.43 -6.69 10.21
CA VAL A 244 -12.91 -5.82 9.16
C VAL A 244 -13.97 -4.76 8.93
N ILE A 245 -13.66 -3.50 9.24
CA ILE A 245 -14.52 -2.39 8.85
C ILE A 245 -13.94 -1.85 7.56
N VAL A 246 -14.38 -2.47 6.45
CA VAL A 246 -14.27 -1.83 5.14
C VAL A 246 -15.37 -0.79 5.13
N ASP A 247 -14.97 0.46 4.92
CA ASP A 247 -15.82 1.56 4.47
C ASP A 247 -16.56 2.44 5.51
N TYR A 248 -16.64 3.73 5.14
CA TYR A 248 -17.22 4.90 5.81
C TYR A 248 -16.57 5.36 7.12
N VAL A 249 -15.44 6.03 6.93
CA VAL A 249 -14.73 6.88 7.90
C VAL A 249 -15.67 7.79 8.72
N SER A 250 -16.80 8.27 8.16
CA SER A 250 -17.74 9.13 8.88
C SER A 250 -18.58 8.44 9.98
N LYS A 251 -18.84 7.13 9.90
CA LYS A 251 -19.65 6.41 10.91
C LYS A 251 -18.81 5.82 12.04
N ILE A 252 -17.50 5.76 11.86
CA ILE A 252 -16.54 5.18 12.81
C ILE A 252 -16.04 6.24 13.80
N ILE A 253 -15.89 7.50 13.36
CA ILE A 253 -15.34 8.59 14.19
C ILE A 253 -16.15 8.77 15.47
N ASP A 254 -17.47 8.99 15.36
CA ASP A 254 -18.27 9.39 16.53
C ASP A 254 -18.29 8.33 17.64
N PRO A 255 -18.53 7.02 17.36
CA PRO A 255 -18.55 5.99 18.41
C PRO A 255 -17.16 5.66 18.99
N LEU A 256 -16.08 5.79 18.19
CA LEU A 256 -14.73 5.46 18.66
C LEU A 256 -14.25 6.48 19.69
N PHE A 257 -14.56 7.77 19.51
CA PHE A 257 -14.14 8.82 20.44
C PHE A 257 -15.14 9.04 21.60
N GLU A 258 -16.43 8.70 21.43
CA GLU A 258 -17.40 8.71 22.54
C GLU A 258 -17.09 7.67 23.63
N LYS A 259 -16.57 6.48 23.25
CA LYS A 259 -16.27 5.41 24.20
C LYS A 259 -15.07 5.69 25.13
N TYR A 260 -14.28 6.73 24.86
CA TYR A 260 -13.08 7.08 25.63
C TYR A 260 -13.13 8.50 26.22
N LYS A 261 -14.34 9.06 26.41
CA LYS A 261 -14.57 10.38 27.06
C LYS A 261 -14.59 10.33 28.60
N GLU A 262 -14.04 9.31 29.23
CA GLU A 262 -13.87 9.24 30.70
C GLU A 262 -12.44 9.57 31.13
#